data_AF-A0A3C1ST25-F1
#
_entry.id   AF-A0A3C1ST25-F1
#
_cell.length_a   1.000
_cell.length_b   1.000
_cell.length_c   1.000
_cell.angle_alpha   90.00
_cell.angle_beta   90.00
_cell.angle_gamma   90.00
#
_symmetry.space_group_name_H-M   'P 1'
#
loop_
_entity.id
_entity.type
_entity.pdbx_description
1 polymer ?
#
loop_
_entity_poly.entity_id
_entity_poly.type
_entity_poly.pdbx_seq_one_letter_code
_entity_poly.pdbx_strand_id
1 'polypeptide(L)'
;MNTDIRIAVSFCNHRKRRKLKLVIGDNSTDYLIDLWLSTAMNHPDGRLIGMDETDIALAAGWDKDPAFFVEGLIRCGLLDRDHDGTYAIH
;
A
#
# COMPACT_ATOMS: atom_id res chain seq x y z
N MET A 1 16.28 3.98 -11.96
CA MET A 1 14.98 3.27 -12.02
C MET A 1 15.17 1.95 -11.30
N ASN A 2 14.38 1.68 -10.27
CA ASN A 2 14.42 0.38 -9.60
C ASN A 2 13.96 -0.71 -10.57
N THR A 3 14.72 -1.79 -10.68
CA THR A 3 14.38 -2.94 -11.53
C THR A 3 13.55 -3.99 -10.79
N ASP A 4 13.59 -3.98 -9.46
CA ASP A 4 12.94 -4.93 -8.58
C ASP A 4 12.62 -4.29 -7.22
N ILE A 5 11.68 -4.90 -6.50
CA ILE A 5 11.45 -4.67 -5.07
C ILE A 5 11.86 -5.91 -4.28
N ARG A 6 12.36 -5.70 -3.06
CA ARG A 6 12.76 -6.78 -2.15
C ARG A 6 11.66 -7.05 -1.14
N ILE A 7 11.12 -8.27 -1.17
CA ILE A 7 10.11 -8.73 -0.22
C ILE A 7 10.72 -9.82 0.66
N ALA A 8 10.63 -9.64 1.97
CA ALA A 8 11.10 -10.64 2.93
C ALA A 8 10.30 -11.95 2.77
N VAL A 9 10.97 -13.10 2.82
CA VAL A 9 10.32 -14.41 2.68
C VAL A 9 9.27 -14.67 3.76
N SER A 10 9.44 -14.08 4.95
CA SER A 10 8.48 -14.13 6.06
C SER A 10 7.17 -13.41 5.76
N PHE A 11 7.12 -12.62 4.68
CA PHE A 11 5.91 -11.94 4.22
C PHE A 11 4.81 -12.93 3.81
N CYS A 12 5.16 -14.19 3.48
CA CYS A 12 4.20 -15.23 3.13
C CYS A 12 3.10 -15.44 4.20
N ASN A 13 3.45 -15.32 5.48
CA ASN A 13 2.55 -15.51 6.62
C ASN A 13 2.54 -14.31 7.58
N HIS A 14 2.93 -13.13 7.10
CA HIS A 14 3.06 -11.96 7.95
C HIS A 14 1.70 -11.49 8.50
N ARG A 15 1.67 -11.11 9.79
CA ARG A 15 0.45 -10.73 10.49
C ARG A 15 -0.29 -9.57 9.80
N LYS A 16 0.43 -8.54 9.31
CA LYS A 16 -0.17 -7.39 8.63
C LYS A 16 -0.85 -7.81 7.31
N ARG A 17 -0.23 -8.71 6.54
CA ARG A 17 -0.80 -9.25 5.30
C ARG A 17 -2.09 -10.03 5.55
N ARG A 18 -2.11 -10.87 6.59
CA ARG A 18 -3.32 -11.61 6.99
C ARG A 18 -4.43 -10.69 7.49
N LYS A 19 -4.09 -9.63 8.22
CA LYS A 19 -5.06 -8.60 8.62
C LYS A 19 -5.66 -7.89 7.42
N LEU A 20 -4.84 -7.51 6.44
CA LEU A 20 -5.31 -6.84 5.23
C LEU A 20 -6.35 -7.68 4.49
N LYS A 21 -6.11 -9.00 4.37
CA LYS A 21 -7.08 -9.94 3.82
C LYS A 21 -8.42 -9.95 4.56
N LEU A 22 -8.43 -9.81 5.89
CA LEU A 22 -9.67 -9.74 6.67
C LEU A 22 -10.40 -8.41 6.51
N VAL A 23 -9.69 -7.32 6.21
CA VAL A 23 -10.27 -5.98 6.08
C VAL A 23 -10.76 -5.72 4.66
N ILE A 24 -9.90 -5.93 3.67
CA ILE A 24 -10.15 -5.60 2.26
C ILE A 24 -10.78 -6.77 1.50
N GLY A 25 -10.47 -8.00 1.89
CA GLY A 25 -10.94 -9.22 1.27
C GLY A 25 -9.86 -10.00 0.53
N ASP A 26 -10.32 -10.99 -0.24
CA ASP A 26 -9.48 -11.78 -1.14
C ASP A 26 -8.79 -10.87 -2.19
N ASN A 27 -7.62 -11.29 -2.67
CA ASN A 27 -6.73 -10.54 -3.58
C ASN A 27 -6.11 -9.24 -3.02
N SER A 28 -6.36 -8.89 -1.75
CA SER A 28 -5.75 -7.72 -1.11
C SER A 28 -4.22 -7.68 -1.13
N THR A 29 -3.55 -8.84 -1.24
CA THR A 29 -2.10 -8.85 -1.40
C THR A 29 -1.68 -8.30 -2.76
N ASP A 30 -2.42 -8.58 -3.82
CA ASP A 30 -2.03 -8.19 -5.18
C ASP A 30 -2.03 -6.67 -5.29
N TYR A 31 -3.08 -6.01 -4.79
CA TYR A 31 -3.15 -4.55 -4.70
C TYR A 31 -2.00 -3.94 -3.88
N LEU A 32 -1.60 -4.60 -2.78
CA LEU A 32 -0.47 -4.14 -1.97
C LEU A 32 0.87 -4.26 -2.72
N ILE A 33 1.07 -5.35 -3.48
CA ILE A 33 2.26 -5.52 -4.30
C ILE A 33 2.29 -4.48 -5.43
N ASP A 34 1.18 -4.24 -6.10
CA ASP A 34 1.08 -3.23 -7.16
C ASP A 34 1.35 -1.82 -6.62
N LEU A 35 0.83 -1.50 -5.43
CA LEU A 35 1.16 -0.24 -4.75
C LEU A 35 2.66 -0.13 -4.45
N TRP A 36 3.30 -1.19 -3.95
CA TRP A 36 4.74 -1.19 -3.68
C TRP A 36 5.57 -1.05 -4.95
N LEU A 37 5.16 -1.68 -6.05
CA LEU A 37 5.80 -1.54 -7.35
C LEU A 37 5.68 -0.10 -7.88
N SER A 38 4.47 0.46 -7.86
CA SER A 38 4.21 1.85 -8.26
C SER A 38 5.02 2.84 -7.42
N THR A 39 5.05 2.62 -6.10
CA THR A 39 5.86 3.41 -5.16
C THR A 39 7.34 3.31 -5.51
N ALA A 40 7.88 2.11 -5.72
CA ALA A 40 9.30 1.94 -6.05
C ALA A 40 9.70 2.60 -7.38
N MET A 41 8.77 2.78 -8.33
CA MET A 41 9.01 3.46 -9.60
C MET A 41 8.93 4.99 -9.47
N ASN A 42 7.95 5.50 -8.74
CA ASN A 42 7.58 6.92 -8.74
C ASN A 42 8.02 7.67 -7.47
N HIS A 43 8.05 6.98 -6.33
CA HIS A 43 8.33 7.47 -4.98
C HIS A 43 9.31 6.54 -4.25
N PRO A 44 10.57 6.44 -4.72
CA PRO A 44 11.52 5.42 -4.25
C PRO A 44 11.94 5.59 -2.78
N ASP A 45 11.65 6.73 -2.15
CA ASP A 45 11.82 6.98 -0.72
C ASP A 45 10.63 6.51 0.13
N GLY A 46 9.61 5.93 -0.51
CA GLY A 46 8.39 5.44 0.12
C GLY A 46 7.40 6.53 0.52
N ARG A 47 7.67 7.81 0.21
CA ARG A 47 6.79 8.94 0.55
C ARG A 47 5.93 9.32 -0.65
N LEU A 48 4.63 9.13 -0.52
CA LEU A 48 3.63 9.37 -1.54
C LEU A 48 3.22 10.85 -1.58
N ILE A 49 4.21 11.74 -1.64
CA ILE A 49 4.00 13.20 -1.60
C ILE A 49 3.15 13.62 -2.79
N GLY A 50 2.06 14.34 -2.50
CA GLY A 50 1.13 14.84 -3.51
C GLY A 50 0.11 13.82 -4.01
N MET A 51 0.12 12.60 -3.49
CA MET A 51 -0.93 11.60 -3.77
C MET A 51 -2.07 11.73 -2.75
N ASP A 52 -3.30 11.73 -3.24
CA ASP A 52 -4.48 11.54 -2.41
C ASP A 52 -4.91 10.07 -2.35
N GLU A 53 -6.04 9.80 -1.68
CA GLU A 53 -6.54 8.43 -1.51
C GLU A 53 -6.91 7.77 -2.85
N THR A 54 -7.41 8.57 -3.80
CA THR A 54 -7.76 8.12 -5.15
C THR A 54 -6.51 7.73 -5.92
N ASP A 55 -5.47 8.57 -5.86
CA ASP A 55 -4.18 8.28 -6.51
C ASP A 55 -3.57 6.98 -5.97
N ILE A 56 -3.64 6.77 -4.64
CA ILE A 56 -3.14 5.56 -3.99
C ILE A 56 -3.92 4.33 -4.44
N ALA A 57 -5.26 4.42 -4.48
CA ALA A 57 -6.10 3.32 -4.95
C ALA A 57 -5.81 2.97 -6.42
N LEU A 58 -5.67 3.97 -7.30
CA LEU A 58 -5.33 3.77 -8.70
C LEU A 58 -3.94 3.15 -8.87
N ALA A 59 -2.94 3.62 -8.11
CA ALA A 59 -1.60 3.05 -8.11
C ALA A 59 -1.57 1.57 -7.66
N ALA A 60 -2.51 1.18 -6.81
CA ALA A 60 -2.70 -0.19 -6.34
C ALA A 60 -3.61 -1.03 -7.26
N GLY A 61 -4.21 -0.45 -8.31
CA GLY A 61 -5.20 -1.14 -9.14
C GLY A 61 -6.54 -1.41 -8.42
N TRP A 62 -6.85 -0.70 -7.34
CA TRP A 62 -8.13 -0.80 -6.62
C TRP A 62 -9.19 0.08 -7.27
N ASP A 63 -10.30 -0.53 -7.68
CA ASP A 63 -11.37 0.09 -8.47
C ASP A 63 -12.65 0.41 -7.67
N LYS A 64 -12.63 0.20 -6.36
CA LYS A 64 -13.76 0.50 -5.45
C LYS A 64 -13.50 1.79 -4.68
N ASP A 65 -14.12 1.92 -3.51
CA ASP A 65 -13.96 3.08 -2.62
C ASP A 65 -12.48 3.27 -2.21
N PRO A 66 -11.82 4.37 -2.63
CA PRO A 66 -10.43 4.66 -2.29
C PRO A 66 -10.20 4.87 -0.79
N ALA A 67 -11.14 5.55 -0.11
CA ALA A 67 -11.03 5.85 1.31
C ALA A 67 -11.03 4.56 2.13
N PHE A 68 -11.87 3.60 1.76
CA PHE A 68 -11.90 2.27 2.37
C PHE A 68 -10.57 1.53 2.22
N PHE A 69 -9.95 1.60 1.05
CA PHE A 69 -8.67 0.93 0.78
C PHE A 69 -7.53 1.53 1.61
N VAL A 70 -7.39 2.86 1.57
CA VAL A 70 -6.35 3.59 2.31
C VAL A 70 -6.50 3.40 3.81
N GLU A 71 -7.72 3.55 4.35
CA GLU A 71 -7.99 3.30 5.76
C GLU A 71 -7.68 1.84 6.14
N GLY A 72 -7.97 0.88 5.24
CA GLY A 72 -7.62 -0.52 5.44
C GLY A 72 -6.11 -0.75 5.54
N LEU A 73 -5.31 -0.09 4.70
CA LEU A 73 -3.84 -0.14 4.75
C LEU A 73 -3.31 0.46 6.06
N ILE A 74 -3.83 1.63 6.47
CA ILE A 74 -3.46 2.30 7.71
C ILE A 74 -3.77 1.44 8.93
N ARG A 75 -4.99 0.89 9.02
CA ARG A 75 -5.40 0.01 10.12
C ARG A 75 -4.56 -1.27 10.20
N CYS A 76 -4.01 -1.72 9.08
CA CYS A 76 -3.10 -2.86 9.03
C CYS A 76 -1.64 -2.49 9.32
N GLY A 77 -1.32 -1.21 9.41
CA GLY A 77 0.04 -0.67 9.59
C GLY A 77 0.93 -0.90 8.37
N LEU A 78 0.34 -0.91 7.17
CA LEU A 78 1.06 -1.04 5.89
C LEU A 78 1.28 0.33 5.22
N LEU A 79 0.53 1.33 5.67
CA LEU A 79 0.63 2.72 5.25
C LEU A 79 0.54 3.57 6.51
N ASP A 80 1.38 4.58 6.61
CA ASP A 80 1.31 5.60 7.64
C ASP A 80 0.83 6.91 7.01
N ARG A 81 0.18 7.76 7.83
CA ARG A 81 -0.20 9.11 7.46
C ARG A 81 0.50 10.08 8.41
N ASP A 82 1.42 10.85 7.85
CA ASP A 82 2.19 11.84 8.60
C ASP A 82 1.31 13.03 9.01
N HIS A 83 1.84 13.84 9.93
CA HIS A 83 1.19 15.05 10.46
C HIS A 83 0.81 16.10 9.41
N ASP A 84 1.47 16.10 8.25
CA ASP A 84 1.27 17.01 7.13
C ASP A 84 0.28 16.42 6.12
N GLY A 85 -0.26 15.24 6.40
CA GLY A 85 -1.18 14.51 5.54
C GLY A 85 -0.50 13.62 4.52
N THR A 86 0.83 13.63 4.41
CA THR A 86 1.58 12.79 3.48
C THR A 86 1.43 11.32 3.85
N TYR A 87 1.16 10.45 2.87
CA TYR A 87 1.17 9.01 3.08
C TYR A 87 2.57 8.42 2.87
N ALA A 88 2.93 7.42 3.67
CA ALA A 88 4.21 6.72 3.55
C ALA A 88 4.04 5.20 3.66
N ILE A 89 4.70 4.45 2.80
CA ILE A 89 4.77 2.98 2.91
C ILE A 89 5.58 2.61 4.15
N HIS A 90 5.07 1.63 4.91
CA HIS A 90 5.71 1.11 6.13
C HIS A 90 6.50 -0.18 5.91
#